data_AF-A0A962RMI7-F1
#
_entry.id   AF-A0A962RMI7-F1
#
_cell.length_a   1.000
_cell.length_b   1.000
_cell.length_c   1.000
_cell.angle_alpha   90.00
_cell.angle_beta   90.00
_cell.angle_gamma   90.00
#
_symmetry.space_group_name_H-M   'P 1'
#
loop_
_entity.id
_entity.type
_entity.pdbx_description
1 polymer ?
#
loop_
_entity_poly.entity_id
_entity_poly.type
_entity_poly.pdbx_seq_one_letter_code
_entity_poly.pdbx_strand_id
1 'polypeptide(L)'
;FGETSEITGAEEVCRTRGKTPEIGEKFYQTWSAYNRDVIEQFKTDDLSESQPTKGNIEGGLTTIEEKAFGNLEKIGKKTSYVDVLGPAETPAKGPGLYFMDTSSAAAECVTLQAAAGFAVHLFPTGQGNVIGNPIEPVIKLTANPRTAREMGEHIDLDVSGILRREMNYDDAGDALIDITMRVANGRLTCAEALGHRELVMTKLYRSA
;
A
#
# COMPACT_ATOMS: atom_id res chain seq x y z
N PHE A 1 -5.81 -4.02 0.33
CA PHE A 1 -4.66 -3.35 0.97
C PHE A 1 -3.73 -4.42 1.53
N GLY A 2 -2.47 -4.10 1.82
CA GLY A 2 -1.48 -5.09 2.25
C GLY A 2 -0.33 -4.43 2.99
N GLU A 3 0.88 -4.97 2.76
CA GLU A 3 2.14 -4.52 3.37
C GLU A 3 2.15 -4.82 4.88
N THR A 4 2.40 -6.09 5.23
CA THR A 4 2.21 -6.60 6.58
C THR A 4 3.09 -5.89 7.62
N SER A 5 4.36 -5.63 7.29
CA SER A 5 5.28 -4.89 8.16
C SER A 5 4.93 -3.41 8.33
N GLU A 6 4.14 -2.83 7.42
CA GLU A 6 3.69 -1.43 7.49
C GLU A 6 2.53 -1.22 8.47
N ILE A 7 2.02 -2.28 9.09
CA ILE A 7 0.95 -2.20 10.10
C ILE A 7 1.51 -2.31 11.53
N THR A 8 2.80 -2.60 11.70
CA THR A 8 3.45 -2.66 13.03
C THR A 8 3.31 -1.33 13.76
N GLY A 9 2.72 -1.33 14.96
CA GLY A 9 2.32 -0.15 15.73
C GLY A 9 0.81 0.19 15.63
N ALA A 10 0.10 -0.39 14.66
CA ALA A 10 -1.35 -0.23 14.47
C ALA A 10 -2.10 -1.57 14.35
N GLU A 11 -1.42 -2.71 14.56
CA GLU A 11 -1.95 -4.06 14.37
C GLU A 11 -3.17 -4.36 15.22
N GLU A 12 -3.19 -3.90 16.48
CA GLU A 12 -4.31 -4.10 17.38
C GLU A 12 -5.55 -3.35 16.89
N VAL A 13 -5.38 -2.14 16.37
CA VAL A 13 -6.49 -1.39 15.78
C VAL A 13 -6.92 -2.04 14.48
N CYS A 14 -5.98 -2.46 13.63
CA CYS A 14 -6.27 -3.16 12.38
C CYS A 14 -7.07 -4.46 12.61
N ARG A 15 -6.75 -5.21 13.67
CA ARG A 15 -7.50 -6.40 14.10
C ARG A 15 -8.98 -6.10 14.33
N THR A 16 -9.32 -4.95 14.92
CA THR A 16 -10.72 -4.55 15.15
C THR A 16 -11.45 -4.14 13.87
N ARG A 17 -10.74 -3.91 12.75
CA ARG A 17 -11.33 -3.53 11.46
C ARG A 17 -11.80 -4.73 10.63
N GLY A 18 -11.60 -5.96 11.09
CA GLY A 18 -12.16 -7.16 10.46
C GLY A 18 -13.68 -7.18 10.56
N LYS A 19 -14.37 -7.69 9.53
CA LYS A 19 -15.85 -7.76 9.50
C LYS A 19 -16.44 -8.66 10.60
N THR A 20 -15.66 -9.59 11.11
CA THR A 20 -15.99 -10.46 12.24
C THR A 20 -14.75 -10.63 13.14
N PRO A 21 -14.92 -10.99 14.43
CA PRO A 21 -13.78 -11.29 15.31
C PRO A 21 -12.85 -12.35 14.75
N GLU A 22 -13.38 -13.37 14.07
CA GLU A 22 -12.61 -14.45 13.46
C GLU A 22 -11.72 -13.96 12.31
N ILE A 23 -12.23 -13.01 11.51
CA ILE A 23 -11.45 -12.36 10.44
C ILE A 23 -10.36 -11.46 11.02
N GLY A 24 -10.66 -10.72 12.08
CA GLY A 24 -9.67 -9.92 12.80
C GLY A 24 -8.55 -10.79 13.38
N GLU A 25 -8.92 -11.90 14.01
CA GLU A 25 -7.95 -12.85 14.57
C GLU A 25 -7.10 -13.51 13.48
N LYS A 26 -7.70 -13.85 12.33
CA LYS A 26 -6.95 -14.32 11.15
C LYS A 26 -5.89 -13.30 10.72
N PHE A 27 -6.24 -12.01 10.68
CA PHE A 27 -5.29 -10.94 10.37
C PHE A 27 -4.14 -10.91 11.39
N TYR A 28 -4.48 -10.94 12.68
CA TYR A 28 -3.50 -10.86 13.75
C TYR A 28 -2.50 -12.03 13.72
N GLN A 29 -2.99 -13.23 13.42
CA GLN A 29 -2.15 -14.42 13.23
C GLN A 29 -1.22 -14.28 12.02
N THR A 30 -1.72 -13.75 10.89
CA THR A 30 -0.92 -13.47 9.71
C THR A 30 0.17 -12.45 9.99
N TRP A 31 -0.17 -11.32 10.62
CA TRP A 31 0.80 -10.31 11.02
C TRP A 31 1.84 -10.85 12.00
N SER A 32 1.40 -11.59 13.02
CA SER A 32 2.28 -12.18 14.04
C SER A 32 3.25 -13.20 13.43
N ALA A 33 2.79 -14.00 12.46
CA ALA A 33 3.65 -14.93 11.73
C ALA A 33 4.68 -14.18 10.88
N TYR A 34 4.27 -13.13 10.16
CA TYR A 34 5.20 -12.31 9.39
C TYR A 34 6.26 -11.66 10.29
N ASN A 35 5.85 -11.08 11.41
CA ASN A 35 6.77 -10.45 12.35
C ASN A 35 7.78 -11.48 12.90
N ARG A 36 7.31 -12.63 13.37
CA ARG A 36 8.17 -13.69 13.91
C ARG A 36 9.10 -14.29 12.86
N ASP A 37 8.61 -14.58 11.66
CA ASP A 37 9.31 -15.41 10.68
C ASP A 37 10.15 -14.57 9.69
N VAL A 38 9.90 -13.26 9.58
CA VAL A 38 10.59 -12.36 8.64
C VAL A 38 11.25 -11.17 9.35
N ILE A 39 10.60 -10.54 10.32
CA ILE A 39 11.20 -9.36 10.96
C ILE A 39 12.20 -9.80 12.04
N GLU A 40 11.76 -10.63 12.98
CA GLU A 40 12.57 -11.06 14.13
C GLU A 40 13.73 -11.99 13.75
N GLN A 41 13.61 -12.78 12.67
CA GLN A 41 14.69 -13.66 12.24
C GLN A 41 15.86 -12.92 11.59
N PHE A 42 15.59 -11.77 10.97
CA PHE A 42 16.58 -11.01 10.21
C PHE A 42 16.94 -9.67 10.86
N LYS A 43 16.44 -9.40 12.08
CA LYS A 43 16.85 -8.21 12.84
C LYS A 43 18.32 -8.31 13.25
N THR A 44 19.05 -7.22 13.06
CA THR A 44 20.46 -7.12 13.45
C THR A 44 20.63 -6.64 14.90
N ASP A 45 19.55 -6.14 15.51
CA ASP A 45 19.51 -5.41 16.77
C ASP A 45 18.08 -5.39 17.36
N ASP A 46 17.95 -4.94 18.62
CA ASP A 46 16.73 -5.05 19.44
C ASP A 46 15.58 -4.13 18.99
N LEU A 47 15.90 -3.14 18.16
CA LEU A 47 14.93 -2.22 17.57
C LEU A 47 14.78 -2.54 16.08
N SER A 48 13.54 -2.50 15.61
CA SER A 48 13.18 -2.64 14.19
C SER A 48 13.71 -1.46 13.36
N GLU A 49 15.03 -1.27 13.23
CA GLU A 49 15.63 -0.21 12.40
C GLU A 49 15.26 -0.32 10.91
N SER A 50 14.54 -1.37 10.51
CA SER A 50 13.89 -1.43 9.21
C SER A 50 12.81 -0.34 9.03
N GLN A 51 12.16 0.14 10.11
CA GLN A 51 11.13 1.17 10.07
C GLN A 51 11.10 2.10 11.30
N PRO A 52 10.84 3.42 11.16
CA PRO A 52 10.71 4.15 9.89
C PRO A 52 12.06 4.25 9.18
N THR A 53 12.10 3.94 7.87
CA THR A 53 13.32 4.11 7.07
C THR A 53 13.88 5.54 7.17
N LYS A 54 15.18 5.72 6.93
CA LYS A 54 15.82 7.06 6.90
C LYS A 54 15.05 8.08 6.05
N GLY A 55 14.55 7.66 4.88
CA GLY A 55 13.74 8.51 4.01
C GLY A 55 12.42 8.95 4.67
N ASN A 56 11.80 8.10 5.47
CA ASN A 56 10.58 8.42 6.21
C ASN A 56 10.84 9.42 7.34
N ILE A 57 11.95 9.28 8.06
CA ILE A 57 12.35 10.23 9.12
C ILE A 57 12.64 11.60 8.52
N GLU A 58 13.41 11.67 7.43
CA GLU A 58 13.65 12.92 6.69
C GLU A 58 12.34 13.49 6.10
N GLY A 59 11.36 12.63 5.81
CA GLY A 59 10.01 12.97 5.38
C GLY A 59 9.09 13.47 6.51
N GLY A 60 9.54 13.44 7.77
CA GLY A 60 8.83 14.01 8.92
C GLY A 60 8.09 13.00 9.81
N LEU A 61 8.25 11.69 9.59
CA LEU A 61 7.68 10.67 10.49
C LEU A 61 8.56 10.53 11.74
N THR A 62 7.93 10.63 12.92
CA THR A 62 8.65 10.60 14.21
C THR A 62 8.59 9.24 14.88
N THR A 63 7.55 8.44 14.63
CA THR A 63 7.43 7.08 15.17
C THR A 63 6.94 6.05 14.15
N ILE A 64 7.11 4.76 14.48
CA ILE A 64 6.58 3.64 13.66
C ILE A 64 5.05 3.67 13.67
N GLU A 65 4.44 3.99 14.81
CA GLU A 65 2.99 4.07 14.96
C GLU A 65 2.40 5.15 14.05
N GLU A 66 3.00 6.34 13.98
CA GLU A 66 2.53 7.40 13.06
C GLU A 66 2.48 6.91 11.60
N LYS A 67 3.50 6.14 11.19
CA LYS A 67 3.56 5.53 9.87
C LYS A 67 2.46 4.48 9.70
N ALA A 68 2.32 3.58 10.67
CA ALA A 68 1.37 2.48 10.61
C ALA A 68 -0.09 2.96 10.62
N PHE A 69 -0.42 3.98 11.39
CA PHE A 69 -1.73 4.62 11.36
C PHE A 69 -1.98 5.33 10.02
N GLY A 70 -0.95 5.96 9.42
CA GLY A 70 -1.05 6.47 8.05
C GLY A 70 -1.35 5.38 7.02
N ASN A 71 -0.74 4.20 7.18
CA ASN A 71 -0.99 3.04 6.32
C ASN A 71 -2.42 2.48 6.52
N LEU A 72 -2.90 2.45 7.77
CA LEU A 72 -4.22 1.97 8.16
C LEU A 72 -5.37 2.79 7.53
N GLU A 73 -5.17 4.09 7.31
CA GLU A 73 -6.18 4.96 6.70
C GLU A 73 -6.61 4.49 5.29
N LYS A 74 -5.83 3.65 4.60
CA LYS A 74 -6.21 3.03 3.32
C LYS A 74 -7.47 2.16 3.39
N ILE A 75 -7.84 1.69 4.58
CA ILE A 75 -9.09 0.94 4.82
C ILE A 75 -10.31 1.89 4.71
N GLY A 76 -10.11 3.17 4.99
CA GLY A 76 -11.18 4.16 5.15
C GLY A 76 -11.94 3.98 6.47
N LYS A 77 -12.86 4.91 6.75
CA LYS A 77 -13.51 5.02 8.06
C LYS A 77 -14.71 4.10 8.25
N LYS A 78 -15.44 3.79 7.18
CA LYS A 78 -16.73 3.08 7.21
C LYS A 78 -16.65 1.61 6.79
N THR A 79 -15.49 1.16 6.29
CA THR A 79 -15.33 -0.17 5.70
C THR A 79 -14.59 -1.10 6.65
N SER A 80 -14.93 -2.39 6.56
CA SER A 80 -14.25 -3.50 7.23
C SER A 80 -13.81 -4.53 6.20
N TYR A 81 -12.65 -5.16 6.42
CA TYR A 81 -12.18 -6.20 5.51
C TYR A 81 -12.89 -7.54 5.77
N VAL A 82 -13.17 -8.26 4.69
CA VAL A 82 -14.01 -9.48 4.70
C VAL A 82 -13.19 -10.76 4.73
N ASP A 83 -11.90 -10.67 4.42
CA ASP A 83 -10.96 -11.78 4.58
C ASP A 83 -9.51 -11.29 4.58
N VAL A 84 -8.62 -12.21 4.90
CA VAL A 84 -7.17 -12.09 4.85
C VAL A 84 -6.63 -13.10 3.86
N LEU A 85 -5.82 -12.64 2.92
CA LEU A 85 -5.25 -13.43 1.84
C LEU A 85 -3.77 -13.68 2.11
N GLY A 86 -3.30 -14.88 1.80
CA GLY A 86 -1.87 -15.15 1.66
C GLY A 86 -1.28 -14.45 0.43
N PRO A 87 0.05 -14.50 0.27
CA PRO A 87 0.71 -13.93 -0.91
C PRO A 87 0.18 -14.54 -2.20
N ALA A 88 -0.21 -13.69 -3.15
CA ALA A 88 -0.78 -14.09 -4.44
C ALA A 88 -2.06 -14.96 -4.36
N GLU A 89 -2.73 -15.02 -3.20
CA GLU A 89 -4.00 -15.76 -3.07
C GLU A 89 -5.14 -14.99 -3.72
N THR A 90 -5.84 -15.64 -4.66
CA THR A 90 -7.01 -15.05 -5.34
C THR A 90 -8.19 -14.91 -4.36
N PRO A 91 -8.84 -13.73 -4.29
CA PRO A 91 -10.01 -13.53 -3.44
C PRO A 91 -11.18 -14.46 -3.81
N ALA A 92 -11.72 -15.20 -2.84
CA ALA A 92 -12.78 -16.18 -3.07
C ALA A 92 -14.10 -15.91 -2.32
N LYS A 93 -14.15 -14.95 -1.39
CA LYS A 93 -15.34 -14.66 -0.54
C LYS A 93 -16.30 -13.61 -1.12
N GLY A 94 -16.17 -13.29 -2.41
CA GLY A 94 -17.02 -12.34 -3.11
C GLY A 94 -16.59 -10.87 -2.94
N PRO A 95 -17.43 -9.90 -3.34
CA PRO A 95 -17.07 -8.48 -3.33
C PRO A 95 -16.83 -7.95 -1.90
N GLY A 96 -15.76 -7.16 -1.72
CA GLY A 96 -15.43 -6.55 -0.44
C GLY A 96 -13.98 -6.07 -0.37
N LEU A 97 -13.58 -5.55 0.78
CA LEU A 97 -12.19 -5.20 1.07
C LEU A 97 -11.44 -6.42 1.60
N TYR A 98 -10.24 -6.65 1.10
CA TYR A 98 -9.34 -7.73 1.56
C TYR A 98 -8.04 -7.15 2.07
N PHE A 99 -7.49 -7.78 3.11
CA PHE A 99 -6.08 -7.64 3.46
C PHE A 99 -5.28 -8.75 2.77
N MET A 100 -4.12 -8.44 2.21
CA MET A 100 -3.20 -9.44 1.65
C MET A 100 -1.86 -9.36 2.35
N ASP A 101 -1.37 -10.51 2.78
CA ASP A 101 -0.03 -10.67 3.32
C ASP A 101 1.02 -10.43 2.22
N THR A 102 1.72 -9.30 2.29
CA THR A 102 2.78 -8.92 1.34
C THR A 102 3.92 -8.20 2.06
N SER A 103 5.10 -8.22 1.44
CA SER A 103 6.19 -7.32 1.82
C SER A 103 5.83 -5.84 1.60
N SER A 104 6.55 -4.95 2.30
CA SER A 104 6.53 -3.50 2.10
C SER A 104 7.35 -3.05 0.88
N ALA A 105 8.19 -3.91 0.32
CA ALA A 105 8.92 -3.63 -0.90
C ALA A 105 7.96 -3.48 -2.08
N ALA A 106 7.84 -2.26 -2.62
CA ALA A 106 6.86 -1.90 -3.63
C ALA A 106 6.79 -2.88 -4.81
N ALA A 107 7.94 -3.27 -5.38
CA ALA A 107 7.97 -4.17 -6.53
C ALA A 107 7.46 -5.59 -6.20
N GLU A 108 7.71 -6.08 -4.99
CA GLU A 108 7.19 -7.37 -4.54
C GLU A 108 5.69 -7.27 -4.23
N CYS A 109 5.26 -6.23 -3.50
CA CYS A 109 3.86 -5.98 -3.16
C CYS A 109 2.97 -5.93 -4.40
N VAL A 110 3.33 -5.10 -5.39
CA VAL A 110 2.58 -4.96 -6.64
C VAL A 110 2.60 -6.28 -7.43
N THR A 111 3.72 -7.00 -7.46
CA THR A 111 3.79 -8.30 -8.15
C THR A 111 2.85 -9.34 -7.54
N LEU A 112 2.82 -9.45 -6.21
CA LEU A 112 1.95 -10.39 -5.51
C LEU A 112 0.47 -10.06 -5.70
N GLN A 113 0.11 -8.77 -5.67
CA GLN A 113 -1.26 -8.32 -5.88
C GLN A 113 -1.71 -8.53 -7.33
N ALA A 114 -0.87 -8.24 -8.31
CA ALA A 114 -1.11 -8.58 -9.71
C ALA A 114 -1.32 -10.10 -9.88
N ALA A 115 -0.48 -10.93 -9.25
CA ALA A 115 -0.60 -12.39 -9.31
C ALA A 115 -1.89 -12.93 -8.65
N ALA A 116 -2.41 -12.24 -7.63
CA ALA A 116 -3.70 -12.58 -7.03
C ALA A 116 -4.92 -12.20 -7.89
N GLY A 117 -4.72 -11.42 -8.96
CA GLY A 117 -5.76 -10.98 -9.88
C GLY A 117 -6.23 -9.54 -9.68
N PHE A 118 -5.39 -8.67 -9.11
CA PHE A 118 -5.67 -7.22 -9.13
C PHE A 118 -5.62 -6.72 -10.58
N ALA A 119 -6.52 -5.79 -10.90
CA ALA A 119 -6.65 -5.23 -12.24
C ALA A 119 -6.11 -3.80 -12.37
N VAL A 120 -5.97 -3.10 -11.23
CA VAL A 120 -5.44 -1.75 -11.12
C VAL A 120 -4.79 -1.62 -9.74
N HIS A 121 -3.61 -1.03 -9.69
CA HIS A 121 -2.92 -0.70 -8.45
C HIS A 121 -2.99 0.81 -8.18
N LEU A 122 -3.42 1.20 -6.98
CA LEU A 122 -3.39 2.59 -6.52
C LEU A 122 -2.19 2.77 -5.59
N PHE A 123 -1.17 3.52 -6.04
CA PHE A 123 0.10 3.66 -5.34
C PHE A 123 0.30 5.08 -4.81
N PRO A 124 -0.10 5.39 -3.56
CA PRO A 124 0.18 6.69 -2.97
C PRO A 124 1.68 6.83 -2.69
N THR A 125 2.27 7.95 -3.09
CA THR A 125 3.69 8.21 -2.84
C THR A 125 3.96 9.63 -2.37
N GLY A 126 4.68 9.75 -1.25
CA GLY A 126 5.13 11.04 -0.70
C GLY A 126 6.51 11.46 -1.18
N GLN A 127 7.32 10.54 -1.72
CA GLN A 127 8.70 10.80 -2.17
C GLN A 127 8.90 10.54 -3.66
N GLY A 128 7.84 10.22 -4.40
CA GLY A 128 7.90 10.01 -5.85
C GLY A 128 8.51 8.67 -6.23
N ASN A 129 8.15 7.60 -5.52
CA ASN A 129 8.50 6.25 -5.94
C ASN A 129 7.96 6.00 -7.36
N VAL A 130 8.85 5.65 -8.28
CA VAL A 130 8.54 5.54 -9.71
C VAL A 130 7.98 4.18 -10.11
N ILE A 131 7.77 3.26 -9.16
CA ILE A 131 7.31 1.89 -9.37
C ILE A 131 6.22 1.78 -10.45
N GLY A 132 6.44 0.88 -11.40
CA GLY A 132 5.44 0.38 -12.33
C GLY A 132 5.29 -1.13 -12.21
N ASN A 133 4.53 -1.72 -13.12
CA ASN A 133 4.39 -3.16 -13.22
C ASN A 133 4.06 -3.55 -14.67
N PRO A 134 4.59 -4.68 -15.19
CA PRO A 134 4.30 -5.11 -16.55
C PRO A 134 2.95 -5.83 -16.73
N ILE A 135 2.23 -6.16 -15.65
CA ILE A 135 0.99 -6.94 -15.66
C ILE A 135 -0.24 -6.05 -15.43
N GLU A 136 -0.20 -5.21 -14.39
CA GLU A 136 -1.31 -4.30 -14.05
C GLU A 136 -0.88 -2.83 -14.10
N PRO A 137 -1.80 -1.90 -14.47
CA PRO A 137 -1.51 -0.47 -14.43
C PRO A 137 -1.35 0.03 -12.99
N VAL A 138 -0.30 0.82 -12.76
CA VAL A 138 0.00 1.42 -11.45
C VAL A 138 -0.28 2.92 -11.50
N ILE A 139 -1.41 3.33 -10.91
CA ILE A 139 -1.84 4.72 -10.80
C ILE A 139 -1.12 5.35 -9.61
N LYS A 140 -0.21 6.29 -9.90
CA LYS A 140 0.53 6.99 -8.84
C LYS A 140 -0.18 8.27 -8.44
N LEU A 141 -0.40 8.44 -7.14
CA LEU A 141 -1.02 9.63 -6.57
C LEU A 141 -0.16 10.24 -5.47
N THR A 142 -0.20 11.56 -5.30
CA THR A 142 0.54 12.23 -4.24
C THR A 142 -0.27 13.34 -3.59
N ALA A 143 -0.18 13.43 -2.27
CA ALA A 143 -0.62 14.59 -1.51
C ALA A 143 0.53 15.56 -1.19
N ASN A 144 1.77 15.24 -1.59
CA ASN A 144 2.94 16.08 -1.28
C ASN A 144 3.13 17.17 -2.36
N PRO A 145 2.96 18.47 -2.01
CA PRO A 145 3.17 19.60 -2.92
C PRO A 145 4.52 19.59 -3.64
N ARG A 146 5.57 19.11 -2.96
CA ARG A 146 6.91 19.07 -3.51
C ARG A 146 7.02 18.00 -4.58
N THR A 147 6.54 16.79 -4.30
CA THR A 147 6.53 15.68 -5.27
C THR A 147 5.67 16.01 -6.48
N ALA A 148 4.48 16.59 -6.29
CA ALA A 148 3.62 17.01 -7.39
C ALA A 148 4.32 18.01 -8.34
N ARG A 149 5.15 18.90 -7.79
CA ARG A 149 5.90 19.90 -8.57
C ARG A 149 7.17 19.35 -9.21
N GLU A 150 7.94 18.56 -8.47
CA GLU A 150 9.30 18.14 -8.87
C GLU A 150 9.32 16.80 -9.62
N MET A 151 8.26 16.00 -9.54
CA MET A 151 8.15 14.68 -10.18
C MET A 151 6.78 14.47 -10.84
N GLY A 152 6.16 15.56 -11.31
CA GLY A 152 4.80 15.54 -11.87
C GLY A 152 4.64 14.61 -13.08
N GLU A 153 5.70 14.35 -13.83
CA GLU A 153 5.74 13.38 -14.93
C GLU A 153 5.53 11.93 -14.48
N HIS A 154 5.78 11.62 -13.21
CA HIS A 154 5.60 10.30 -12.61
C HIS A 154 4.27 10.14 -11.87
N ILE A 155 3.45 11.19 -11.78
CA ILE A 155 2.23 11.24 -10.96
C ILE A 155 0.99 11.33 -11.86
N ASP A 156 0.08 10.36 -11.72
CA ASP A 156 -1.20 10.35 -12.42
C ASP A 156 -2.24 11.27 -11.78
N LEU A 157 -2.17 11.45 -10.45
CA LEU A 157 -3.12 12.26 -9.68
C LEU A 157 -2.44 13.08 -8.57
N ASP A 158 -2.52 14.40 -8.69
CA ASP A 158 -2.14 15.35 -7.65
C ASP A 158 -3.34 15.69 -6.75
N VAL A 159 -3.26 15.30 -5.48
CA VAL A 159 -4.23 15.65 -4.41
C VAL A 159 -3.60 16.55 -3.35
N SER A 160 -2.49 17.22 -3.66
CA SER A 160 -1.80 18.13 -2.74
C SER A 160 -2.66 19.34 -2.31
N GLY A 161 -3.73 19.63 -3.04
CA GLY A 161 -4.78 20.59 -2.64
C GLY A 161 -5.39 20.30 -1.27
N ILE A 162 -5.38 19.04 -0.80
CA ILE A 162 -5.82 18.67 0.56
C ILE A 162 -5.00 19.41 1.61
N LEU A 163 -3.67 19.40 1.48
CA LEU A 163 -2.77 20.06 2.44
C LEU A 163 -2.84 21.59 2.34
N ARG A 164 -3.22 22.13 1.18
CA ARG A 164 -3.46 23.56 0.97
C ARG A 164 -4.87 24.03 1.35
N ARG A 165 -5.76 23.10 1.73
CA ARG A 165 -7.19 23.35 2.00
C ARG A 165 -7.97 23.89 0.79
N GLU A 166 -7.52 23.56 -0.41
CA GLU A 166 -8.15 23.89 -1.69
C GLU A 166 -9.07 22.75 -2.18
N MET A 167 -8.89 21.55 -1.59
CA MET A 167 -9.60 20.32 -1.91
C MET A 167 -9.92 19.59 -0.59
N ASN A 168 -11.08 18.95 -0.49
CA ASN A 168 -11.41 18.08 0.64
C ASN A 168 -11.24 16.58 0.28
N TYR A 169 -11.44 15.68 1.25
CA TYR A 169 -11.27 14.24 1.01
C TYR A 169 -12.29 13.64 0.04
N ASP A 170 -13.52 14.17 0.01
CA ASP A 170 -14.56 13.71 -0.92
C ASP A 170 -14.18 14.13 -2.35
N ASP A 171 -13.73 15.37 -2.56
CA ASP A 171 -13.24 15.86 -3.86
C ASP A 171 -12.05 15.00 -4.37
N ALA A 172 -11.12 14.69 -3.47
CA ALA A 172 -9.96 13.83 -3.78
C ALA A 172 -10.39 12.38 -4.09
N GLY A 173 -11.39 11.87 -3.37
CA GLY A 173 -11.99 10.56 -3.62
C GLY A 173 -12.66 10.48 -4.99
N ASP A 174 -13.44 11.50 -5.36
CA ASP A 174 -14.08 11.61 -6.67
C ASP A 174 -13.03 11.67 -7.79
N ALA A 175 -11.97 12.45 -7.61
CA ALA A 175 -10.86 12.51 -8.56
C ALA A 175 -10.12 11.17 -8.70
N LEU A 176 -9.96 10.43 -7.58
CA LEU A 176 -9.35 9.10 -7.57
C LEU A 176 -10.21 8.06 -8.30
N ILE A 177 -11.54 8.13 -8.15
CA ILE A 177 -12.47 7.27 -8.89
C ILE A 177 -12.41 7.60 -10.39
N ASP A 178 -12.46 8.87 -10.76
CA ASP A 178 -12.41 9.31 -12.16
C ASP A 178 -11.14 8.83 -12.88
N ILE A 179 -9.95 9.03 -12.28
CA ILE A 179 -8.69 8.59 -12.90
C ILE A 179 -8.64 7.06 -13.01
N THR A 180 -9.14 6.34 -12.00
CA THR A 180 -9.23 4.87 -12.01
C THR A 180 -10.09 4.39 -13.17
N MET A 181 -11.25 5.00 -13.37
CA MET A 181 -12.14 4.67 -14.49
C MET A 181 -11.53 5.02 -15.84
N ARG A 182 -10.80 6.14 -15.97
CA ARG A 182 -10.09 6.47 -17.21
C ARG A 182 -9.02 5.44 -17.55
N VAL A 183 -8.25 4.98 -16.56
CA VAL A 183 -7.22 3.94 -16.74
C VAL A 183 -7.85 2.61 -17.10
N ALA A 184 -8.91 2.20 -16.41
CA ALA A 184 -9.68 1.00 -16.78
C ALA A 184 -10.25 1.05 -18.21
N ASN A 185 -10.52 2.26 -18.73
CA ASN A 185 -10.95 2.49 -20.12
C ASN A 185 -9.80 2.69 -21.12
N GLY A 186 -8.55 2.39 -20.75
CA GLY A 186 -7.40 2.36 -21.65
C GLY A 186 -6.52 3.62 -21.66
N ARG A 187 -6.73 4.58 -20.76
CA ARG A 187 -5.72 5.63 -20.52
C ARG A 187 -4.47 4.99 -19.92
N LEU A 188 -3.32 5.16 -20.58
CA LEU A 188 -2.04 4.75 -20.01
C LEU A 188 -1.72 5.56 -18.74
N THR A 189 -1.21 4.87 -17.72
CA THR A 189 -0.63 5.52 -16.54
C THR A 189 0.71 6.16 -16.88
N CYS A 190 1.16 7.10 -16.05
CA CYS A 190 2.52 7.65 -16.15
C CYS A 190 3.59 6.55 -16.09
N ALA A 191 3.35 5.49 -15.30
CA ALA A 191 4.23 4.33 -15.22
C ALA A 191 4.41 3.65 -16.58
N GLU A 192 3.30 3.35 -17.26
CA GLU A 192 3.29 2.67 -18.55
C GLU A 192 3.87 3.55 -19.65
N ALA A 193 3.52 4.83 -19.69
CA ALA A 193 4.00 5.79 -20.69
C ALA A 193 5.52 5.97 -20.64
N LEU A 194 6.11 5.92 -19.44
CA LEU A 194 7.55 6.03 -19.22
C LEU A 194 8.28 4.68 -19.26
N GLY A 195 7.55 3.55 -19.35
CA GLY A 195 8.12 2.22 -19.49
C GLY A 195 8.61 1.57 -18.19
N HIS A 196 8.13 2.01 -17.02
CA HIS A 196 8.43 1.39 -15.72
C HIS A 196 7.81 -0.02 -15.64
N ARG A 197 8.61 -1.03 -15.32
CA ARG A 197 8.24 -2.46 -15.42
C ARG A 197 8.88 -3.32 -14.33
N GLU A 198 8.93 -2.79 -13.11
CA GLU A 198 9.53 -3.48 -11.99
C GLU A 198 8.68 -4.71 -11.61
N LEU A 199 9.28 -5.89 -11.71
CA LEU A 199 8.66 -7.18 -11.42
C LEU A 199 9.63 -8.02 -10.59
N VAL A 200 9.14 -8.61 -9.51
CA VAL A 200 9.96 -9.45 -8.62
C VAL A 200 9.34 -10.83 -8.50
N MET A 201 10.08 -11.86 -8.91
CA MET A 201 9.70 -13.25 -8.64
C MET A 201 10.30 -13.71 -7.31
N THR A 202 9.54 -13.62 -6.23
CA THR A 202 9.97 -14.10 -4.90
C THR A 202 9.99 -15.62 -4.88
N LYS A 203 11.17 -16.24 -5.10
CA LYS A 203 11.30 -17.71 -5.19
C LYS A 203 12.01 -18.38 -4.02
N LEU A 204 12.68 -17.65 -3.13
CA LEU A 204 13.57 -18.27 -2.14
C LEU A 204 13.32 -17.82 -0.68
N TYR A 205 13.08 -16.53 -0.42
CA TYR A 205 12.81 -16.00 0.93
C TYR A 205 11.83 -14.84 0.83
N ARG A 206 10.88 -14.75 1.77
CA ARG A 206 10.04 -13.55 1.92
C ARG A 206 10.94 -12.38 2.32
N SER A 207 10.87 -11.26 1.60
CA SER A 207 11.58 -10.05 2.02
C SER A 207 10.86 -9.38 3.19
N ALA A 208 11.60 -8.64 4.02
CA ALA A 208 11.08 -7.92 5.18
C ALA A 208 10.26 -6.67 4.80
#